data_AF-A0A0S8L2P9-F1
#
_entry.id   AF-A0A0S8L2P9-F1
#
_cell.length_a   1.000
_cell.length_b   1.000
_cell.length_c   1.000
_cell.angle_alpha   90.00
_cell.angle_beta   90.00
_cell.angle_gamma   90.00
#
_symmetry.space_group_name_H-M   'P 1'
#
loop_
_entity.id
_entity.type
_entity.pdbx_description
1 polymer ?
#
loop_
_entity_poly.entity_id
_entity_poly.type
_entity_poly.pdbx_seq_one_letter_code
_entity_poly.pdbx_strand_id
1 'polypeptide(L)'
;MADLKIRVFKGGAAQPETTVTIPGGVLKVASKLIPKVAADALREKGVDLDEIVRLSSNPEVKGTLVEVQDHGKNEKVVISLE
;
A
#
# COMPACT_ATOMS: atom_id res chain seq x y z
N MET A 1 -1.06 2.90 15.44
CA MET A 1 -0.45 2.76 14.11
C MET A 1 -1.58 2.74 13.11
N ALA A 2 -1.48 3.52 12.03
CA ALA A 2 -2.49 3.53 10.98
C ALA A 2 -2.42 2.21 10.20
N ASP A 3 -3.58 1.72 9.76
CA ASP A 3 -3.71 0.56 8.91
C ASP A 3 -3.32 0.93 7.47
N LEU A 4 -2.54 0.07 6.83
CA LEU A 4 -2.24 0.22 5.41
C LEU A 4 -3.39 -0.36 4.59
N LYS A 5 -3.96 0.45 3.71
CA LYS A 5 -4.99 0.05 2.76
C LYS A 5 -4.44 0.14 1.35
N ILE A 6 -4.61 -0.94 0.59
CA ILE A 6 -4.34 -0.97 -0.85
C ILE A 6 -5.65 -1.30 -1.53
N ARG A 7 -6.15 -0.36 -2.33
CA ARG A 7 -7.42 -0.48 -3.05
C ARG A 7 -7.17 -0.49 -4.54
N VAL A 8 -7.74 -1.48 -5.23
CA VAL A 8 -7.69 -1.60 -6.69
C VAL A 8 -9.09 -1.35 -7.23
N PHE A 9 -9.20 -0.41 -8.16
CA PHE A 9 -10.42 -0.05 -8.87
C PHE A 9 -10.25 -0.43 -10.34
N LYS A 10 -11.25 -1.07 -10.93
CA LYS A 10 -11.26 -1.41 -12.36
C LYS A 10 -12.38 -0.68 -13.08
N GLY A 11 -12.18 -0.39 -14.35
CA GLY A 11 -13.25 0.10 -15.23
C GLY A 11 -13.77 1.49 -14.85
N GLY A 12 -13.00 2.29 -14.11
CA GLY A 12 -13.47 3.57 -13.57
C GLY A 12 -14.53 3.45 -12.47
N ALA A 13 -14.69 2.27 -11.86
CA ALA A 13 -15.67 2.05 -10.80
C ALA A 13 -15.39 2.94 -9.57
N ALA A 14 -16.47 3.41 -8.92
CA ALA A 14 -16.39 4.20 -7.69
C ALA A 14 -16.01 3.36 -6.45
N GLN A 15 -16.29 2.06 -6.49
CA GLN A 15 -15.95 1.12 -5.43
C GLN A 15 -14.73 0.28 -5.83
N PRO A 16 -13.84 -0.05 -4.87
CA PRO A 16 -12.71 -0.91 -5.16
C PRO A 16 -13.19 -2.33 -5.44
N GLU A 17 -12.64 -2.96 -6.46
CA GLU A 17 -12.83 -4.38 -6.74
C GLU A 17 -12.08 -5.22 -5.69
N THR A 18 -10.87 -4.78 -5.31
CA THR A 18 -10.05 -5.45 -4.30
C THR A 18 -9.61 -4.45 -3.24
N THR A 19 -9.77 -4.82 -1.97
CA THR A 19 -9.18 -4.10 -0.84
C THR A 19 -8.30 -5.03 -0.04
N VAL A 20 -7.01 -4.72 0.03
CA VAL A 20 -6.07 -5.35 0.96
C VAL A 20 -5.92 -4.44 2.17
N THR A 21 -6.11 -5.00 3.37
CA THR A 21 -5.90 -4.30 4.64
C THR A 21 -4.78 -4.98 5.40
N ILE A 22 -3.76 -4.21 5.77
CA ILE A 22 -2.71 -4.68 6.67
C ILE A 22 -2.79 -3.84 7.94
N PRO A 23 -3.22 -4.43 9.08
CA PRO A 23 -3.35 -3.69 10.31
C PRO A 23 -2.01 -3.09 10.75
N GLY A 24 -2.00 -1.82 11.13
CA GLY A 24 -0.78 -1.09 11.47
C GLY A 24 0.01 -1.76 12.59
N GLY A 25 -0.70 -2.32 13.58
CA GLY A 25 -0.09 -3.05 14.69
C GLY A 25 0.69 -4.30 14.29
N VAL A 26 0.37 -4.91 13.14
CA VAL A 26 1.09 -6.07 12.61
C VAL A 26 1.97 -5.74 11.40
N LEU A 27 1.85 -4.55 10.81
CA LEU A 27 2.56 -4.16 9.59
C LEU A 27 4.09 -4.35 9.71
N LYS A 28 4.67 -3.98 10.86
CA LYS A 28 6.10 -4.19 11.16
C LYS A 28 6.52 -5.66 11.20
N VAL A 29 5.60 -6.56 11.57
CA VAL A 29 5.85 -8.00 11.61
C VAL A 29 5.57 -8.62 10.24
N ALA A 30 4.47 -8.23 9.61
CA ALA A 30 4.08 -8.68 8.27
C ALA A 30 5.13 -8.33 7.21
N SER A 31 5.75 -7.14 7.28
CA SER A 31 6.82 -6.75 6.36
C SER A 31 8.04 -7.69 6.43
N LYS A 32 8.31 -8.28 7.60
CA LYS A 32 9.41 -9.24 7.80
C LYS A 32 9.11 -10.64 7.25
N LEU A 33 7.84 -10.94 6.96
CA LEU A 33 7.45 -12.22 6.36
C LEU A 33 7.61 -12.21 4.83
N ILE A 34 7.85 -11.05 4.24
CA ILE A 34 8.06 -10.91 2.80
C ILE A 34 9.45 -11.50 2.46
N PRO A 35 9.54 -12.50 1.56
CA PRO A 35 10.82 -13.04 1.13
C PRO A 35 11.72 -11.95 0.55
N LYS A 36 13.02 -12.01 0.84
CA LYS A 36 14.00 -10.98 0.44
C LYS A 36 13.94 -10.66 -1.07
N VAL A 37 13.83 -11.68 -1.92
CA VAL A 37 13.72 -11.52 -3.38
C VAL A 37 12.52 -10.64 -3.78
N ALA A 38 11.39 -10.79 -3.09
CA ALA A 38 10.21 -9.97 -3.36
C ALA A 38 10.37 -8.54 -2.81
N ALA A 39 10.96 -8.39 -1.63
CA ALA A 39 11.25 -7.07 -1.06
C ALA A 39 12.23 -6.27 -1.93
N ASP A 40 13.28 -6.91 -2.45
CA ASP A 40 14.26 -6.28 -3.34
C ASP A 40 13.59 -5.85 -4.66
N ALA A 41 12.74 -6.70 -5.26
CA ALA A 41 12.00 -6.36 -6.47
C ALA A 41 11.01 -5.19 -6.28
N LEU A 42 10.41 -5.06 -5.09
CA LEU A 42 9.57 -3.91 -4.73
C LEU A 42 10.42 -2.64 -4.61
N ARG A 43 11.58 -2.74 -3.96
CA ARG A 43 12.51 -1.62 -3.77
C ARG A 43 13.07 -1.09 -5.10
N GLU A 44 13.42 -1.98 -6.03
CA GLU A 44 13.86 -1.62 -7.39
C GLU A 44 12.76 -0.86 -8.16
N LYS A 45 11.49 -1.12 -7.84
CA LYS A 45 10.33 -0.40 -8.39
C LYS A 45 9.97 0.87 -7.61
N GLY A 46 10.81 1.27 -6.65
CA GLY A 46 10.63 2.48 -5.84
C GLY A 46 9.69 2.31 -4.64
N VAL A 47 9.33 1.08 -4.27
CA VAL A 47 8.47 0.80 -3.11
C VAL A 47 9.34 0.49 -1.88
N ASP A 48 9.45 1.43 -0.96
CA ASP A 48 10.18 1.27 0.30
C ASP A 48 9.24 0.80 1.43
N LEU A 49 9.33 -0.49 1.78
CA LEU A 49 8.50 -1.10 2.81
C LEU A 49 8.84 -0.60 4.22
N ASP A 50 10.10 -0.27 4.50
CA ASP A 50 10.52 0.23 5.81
C ASP A 50 9.98 1.65 6.03
N GLU A 51 9.96 2.46 4.98
CA GLU A 51 9.35 3.79 5.01
C GLU A 51 7.84 3.71 5.25
N ILE A 52 7.14 2.77 4.62
CA ILE A 52 5.71 2.54 4.86
C ILE A 52 5.46 2.16 6.33
N VAL A 53 6.29 1.29 6.92
CA VAL A 53 6.21 0.94 8.34
C VAL A 53 6.47 2.18 9.23
N ARG A 54 7.46 3.00 8.89
CA ARG A 54 7.80 4.24 9.62
C ARG A 54 6.63 5.22 9.59
N LEU A 55 6.06 5.48 8.42
CA LEU A 55 4.92 6.39 8.24
C LEU A 55 3.67 5.88 8.97
N SER A 56 3.40 4.57 8.97
CA SER A 56 2.26 4.00 9.72
C SER A 56 2.34 4.23 11.23
N SER A 57 3.54 4.49 11.76
CA SER A 57 3.78 4.78 13.17
C SER A 57 3.59 6.26 13.50
N ASN A 58 3.57 7.14 12.50
CA ASN A 58 3.36 8.57 12.69
C ASN A 58 1.84 8.89 12.69
N PRO A 59 1.25 9.34 13.81
CA PRO A 59 -0.17 9.65 13.90
C PRO A 59 -0.60 10.83 13.01
N GLU A 60 0.32 11.68 12.57
CA GLU A 60 0.06 12.83 11.70
C GLU A 60 -0.01 12.44 10.22
N VAL A 61 0.47 11.24 9.86
CA VAL A 61 0.46 10.74 8.48
C VAL A 61 -0.75 9.83 8.29
N LYS A 62 -1.84 10.43 7.83
CA LYS A 62 -3.08 9.74 7.45
C LYS A 62 -3.58 10.21 6.09
N GLY A 63 -4.26 9.33 5.37
CA GLY A 63 -4.82 9.59 4.05
C GLY A 63 -4.06 8.90 2.92
N THR A 64 -4.33 9.34 1.68
CA THR A 64 -3.72 8.78 0.48
C THR A 64 -2.25 9.10 0.40
N LEU A 65 -1.42 8.05 0.31
CA LEU A 65 0.02 8.17 0.07
C LEU A 65 0.34 8.20 -1.42
N VAL A 66 -0.29 7.29 -2.18
CA VAL A 66 -0.02 7.10 -3.60
C VAL A 66 -1.31 6.77 -4.34
N GLU A 67 -1.51 7.40 -5.50
CA GLU A 67 -2.53 7.04 -6.47
C GLU A 67 -1.84 6.75 -7.81
N VAL A 68 -2.07 5.56 -8.37
CA VAL A 68 -1.54 5.14 -9.67
C VAL A 68 -2.71 4.87 -10.60
N GLN A 69 -2.73 5.56 -11.74
CA GLN A 69 -3.71 5.35 -12.80
C GLN A 69 -3.03 4.65 -13.99
N ASP A 70 -3.40 3.39 -14.24
CA ASP A 70 -3.00 2.64 -15.44
C ASP A 70 -4.11 2.79 -16.50
N HIS A 71 -3.89 3.69 -17.45
CA HIS A 71 -4.82 3.93 -18.55
C HIS A 71 -4.88 2.76 -19.55
N GLY A 72 -3.80 1.99 -19.69
CA GLY A 72 -3.76 0.84 -20.59
C GLY A 72 -4.64 -0.32 -20.11
N LYS A 73 -4.74 -0.48 -18.78
CA LYS A 73 -5.59 -1.50 -18.13
C LYS A 73 -6.92 -0.97 -17.62
N ASN A 74 -7.15 0.34 -17.72
CA ASN A 74 -8.29 1.02 -17.09
C ASN A 74 -8.40 0.65 -15.59
N GLU A 75 -7.27 0.68 -14.90
CA GLU A 75 -7.13 0.30 -13.49
C GLU A 75 -6.56 1.46 -12.68
N LYS A 76 -7.04 1.61 -11.45
CA LYS A 76 -6.49 2.56 -10.48
C LYS A 76 -6.11 1.85 -9.21
N VAL A 77 -4.91 2.11 -8.70
CA VAL A 77 -4.44 1.60 -7.41
C VAL A 77 -4.26 2.78 -6.45
N VAL A 78 -4.87 2.71 -5.28
CA VAL A 78 -4.76 3.71 -4.21
C VAL A 78 -4.17 3.06 -2.98
N ILE A 79 -3.09 3.66 -2.46
CA ILE A 79 -2.42 3.25 -1.22
C ILE A 79 -2.65 4.34 -0.18
N SER A 80 -3.21 4.01 0.98
CA SER A 80 -3.51 4.95 2.06
C SER A 80 -3.18 4.41 3.45
N LEU A 81 -2.97 5.33 4.40
CA LEU A 81 -2.86 5.05 5.83
C LEU A 81 -4.12 5.54 6.56
N GLU A 82 -4.82 4.66 7.28
CA GLU A 82 -6.11 4.93 7.95
C GLU A 82 -6.09 4.60 9.45
#